data_AF-A0A7V5H3G1-F1
#
_entry.id   AF-A0A7V5H3G1-F1
#
_cell.length_a   1.000
_cell.length_b   1.000
_cell.length_c   1.000
_cell.angle_alpha   90.00
_cell.angle_beta   90.00
_cell.angle_gamma   90.00
#
_symmetry.space_group_name_H-M   'P 1'
#
loop_
_entity.id
_entity.type
_entity.pdbx_description
1 polymer ?
#
loop_
_entity_poly.entity_id
_entity_poly.type
_entity_poly.pdbx_seq_one_letter_code
_entity_poly.pdbx_strand_id
1 'polypeptide(L)' 'AMGLHPKIEFFDMPENLRDRYQYFTEAKIEKLRKSGYQNDFYSLEEGIKDYVQNYLMKGFAHY' A
#
# COMPACT_ATOMS: atom_id res chain seq x y z
N ALA A 1 -1.07 -5.82 -10.42
CA ALA A 1 -0.62 -5.41 -11.76
C ALA A 1 0.58 -6.26 -12.17
N MET A 2 0.57 -6.78 -13.41
CA MET A 2 1.56 -7.62 -14.13
C MET A 2 0.84 -8.60 -15.09
N GLY A 3 -0.48 -8.75 -14.98
CA GLY A 3 -1.27 -9.64 -15.86
C GLY A 3 -1.09 -11.13 -15.60
N LEU A 4 -0.52 -11.48 -14.44
CA LEU A 4 -0.27 -12.87 -14.03
C LEU A 4 -1.37 -13.36 -13.09
N HIS A 5 -1.57 -14.67 -13.04
CA HIS A 5 -2.42 -15.29 -12.02
C HIS A 5 -1.78 -15.14 -10.63
N PRO A 6 -2.57 -14.75 -9.60
CA PRO A 6 -2.05 -14.64 -8.25
C PRO A 6 -1.64 -16.02 -7.72
N LYS A 7 -0.44 -16.10 -7.16
CA LYS A 7 0.04 -17.26 -6.40
C LYS A 7 0.34 -16.80 -4.98
N ILE A 8 -0.58 -17.05 -4.07
CA ILE A 8 -0.51 -16.60 -2.67
C ILE A 8 -0.24 -17.81 -1.77
N GLU A 9 0.76 -17.69 -0.91
CA GLU A 9 1.12 -18.68 0.10
C GLU A 9 0.98 -18.02 1.49
N PHE A 10 0.36 -18.74 2.43
CA PHE A 10 0.19 -18.27 3.81
C PHE A 10 1.21 -18.96 4.72
N PHE A 11 1.66 -18.26 5.75
CA PHE A 11 2.60 -18.77 6.74
C PHE A 11 2.20 -18.29 8.14
N ASP A 12 2.70 -18.98 9.17
CA ASP A 12 2.37 -18.66 10.56
C ASP A 12 2.95 -17.31 10.99
N MET A 13 2.13 -16.50 11.69
CA MET A 13 2.59 -15.22 12.22
C MET A 13 3.71 -15.42 13.24
N PRO A 14 4.89 -14.77 13.06
CA PRO A 14 6.00 -14.84 14.00
C PRO A 14 5.58 -14.38 15.40
N GLU A 15 5.92 -15.17 16.43
CA GLU A 15 5.51 -14.92 17.82
C GLU A 15 5.92 -13.53 18.31
N ASN A 16 7.13 -13.08 17.99
CA ASN A 16 7.66 -11.78 18.40
C ASN A 16 6.91 -10.57 17.80
N LEU A 17 6.15 -10.78 16.71
CA LEU A 17 5.35 -9.73 16.08
C LEU A 17 3.92 -9.69 16.63
N ARG A 18 3.40 -10.77 17.21
CA ARG A 18 1.97 -10.88 17.59
C ARG A 18 1.49 -9.75 18.49
N ASP A 19 2.24 -9.46 19.56
CA ASP A 19 1.88 -8.43 20.53
C ASP A 19 2.03 -6.99 20.00
N ARG A 20 2.72 -6.83 18.87
CA ARG A 20 3.04 -5.53 18.27
C ARG A 20 2.37 -5.33 16.90
N TYR A 21 1.63 -6.33 16.43
CA TYR A 21 1.01 -6.29 15.12
C TYR A 21 -0.35 -5.60 15.20
N GLN A 22 -0.51 -4.53 14.43
CA GLN A 22 -1.78 -3.86 14.31
C GLN A 22 -2.61 -4.52 13.20
N TYR A 23 -3.60 -5.32 13.60
CA TYR A 23 -4.49 -6.00 12.64
C TYR A 23 -5.37 -5.05 11.84
N PHE A 24 -5.62 -3.82 12.34
CA PHE A 24 -6.44 -2.83 11.66
C PHE A 24 -5.98 -1.40 11.97
N THR A 25 -5.82 -0.60 10.92
CA THR A 25 -5.54 0.84 10.98
C THR A 25 -6.52 1.58 10.08
N GLU A 26 -7.05 2.70 10.55
CA GLU A 26 -7.83 3.62 9.72
C GLU A 26 -7.51 5.07 10.11
N ALA A 27 -7.19 5.90 9.12
CA ALA A 27 -6.84 7.29 9.33
C ALA A 27 -8.08 8.17 9.46
N LYS A 28 -8.14 8.99 10.51
CA LYS A 28 -9.15 10.05 10.67
C LYS A 28 -8.75 11.27 9.84
N ILE A 29 -9.23 11.33 8.60
CA ILE A 29 -8.78 12.32 7.61
C ILE A 29 -9.41 13.71 7.78
N GLU A 30 -10.40 13.87 8.66
CA GLU A 30 -11.14 15.13 8.82
C GLU A 30 -10.22 16.28 9.23
N LYS A 31 -9.19 16.01 10.05
CA LYS A 31 -8.21 17.03 10.45
C LYS A 31 -7.42 17.56 9.25
N LEU A 32 -7.02 16.66 8.35
CA LEU A 32 -6.27 16.99 7.14
C LEU A 32 -7.16 17.72 6.12
N ARG A 33 -8.43 17.30 5.99
CA ARG A 33 -9.42 18.02 5.17
C ARG A 33 -9.66 19.44 5.71
N LYS A 34 -9.83 19.59 7.03
CA LYS A 34 -10.03 20.89 7.68
C LYS A 34 -8.81 21.81 7.59
N SER A 35 -7.59 21.28 7.50
CA SER A 35 -6.38 22.07 7.28
C SER A 35 -6.20 22.55 5.83
N GLY A 36 -7.14 22.21 4.93
CA GLY A 36 -7.17 22.72 3.55
C GLY A 36 -6.73 21.74 2.47
N TYR A 37 -6.40 20.50 2.80
CA TYR A 37 -6.04 19.50 1.78
C TYR A 37 -7.29 18.91 1.12
N GLN A 38 -7.48 19.19 -0.17
CA GLN A 38 -8.71 18.84 -0.90
C GLN A 38 -8.53 17.73 -1.94
N ASN A 39 -7.30 17.37 -2.29
CA ASN A 39 -7.06 16.35 -3.31
C ASN A 39 -7.52 14.96 -2.84
N ASP A 40 -7.95 14.12 -3.77
CA ASP A 40 -8.30 12.74 -3.47
C ASP A 40 -7.06 11.90 -3.15
N PHE A 41 -7.29 10.84 -2.39
CA PHE A 41 -6.30 9.80 -2.19
C PHE A 41 -6.49 8.74 -3.27
N TYR A 42 -5.39 8.12 -3.68
CA TYR A 42 -5.47 6.93 -4.50
C TYR A 42 -6.24 5.84 -3.77
N SER A 43 -7.09 5.11 -4.49
CA SER A 43 -7.51 3.79 -4.04
C SER A 43 -6.30 2.84 -3.99
N LEU A 44 -6.45 1.73 -3.26
CA LEU A 44 -5.40 0.72 -3.17
C LEU A 44 -5.05 0.17 -4.56
N GLU A 45 -6.06 -0.12 -5.37
CA GLU A 45 -5.93 -0.70 -6.71
C GLU A 45 -5.20 0.26 -7.66
N GLU A 46 -5.56 1.55 -7.65
CA GLU A 46 -4.92 2.56 -8.47
C GLU A 46 -3.47 2.78 -8.06
N GLY A 47 -3.20 2.91 -6.76
CA GLY A 47 -1.86 3.09 -6.22
C GLY A 47 -0.94 1.90 -6.53
N ILE A 48 -1.43 0.66 -6.36
CA ILE A 48 -0.68 -0.56 -6.73
C ILE A 48 -0.38 -0.58 -8.23
N LYS A 49 -1.37 -0.26 -9.07
CA LYS A 49 -1.20 -0.27 -10.53
C LYS A 49 -0.13 0.73 -10.97
N ASP A 50 -0.23 1.97 -10.50
CA ASP A 50 0.72 3.03 -10.80
C ASP A 50 2.12 2.66 -10.32
N TYR A 51 2.26 2.27 -9.05
CA TYR A 51 3.56 1.93 -8.47
C TYR A 51 4.27 0.80 -9.25
N VAL A 52 3.57 -0.29 -9.54
CA VAL A 52 4.16 -1.43 -10.24
C VAL A 52 4.54 -1.07 -11.67
N GLN A 53 3.62 -0.47 -12.43
CA GLN A 53 3.81 -0.25 -13.88
C GLN A 53 4.74 0.93 -14.18
N ASN A 54 4.63 2.00 -13.40
CA ASN A 54 5.33 3.25 -13.68
C ASN A 54 6.66 3.41 -12.95
N TYR A 55 6.90 2.66 -11.87
CA TYR A 55 8.12 2.77 -11.07
C TYR A 55 8.85 1.43 -10.97
N LEU A 56 8.24 0.41 -10.37
CA LEU A 56 8.92 -0.85 -10.08
C LEU A 56 9.40 -1.58 -11.34
N MET A 57 8.53 -1.69 -12.37
CA MET A 57 8.86 -2.40 -13.62
C MET A 57 9.85 -1.65 -14.52
N LYS A 58 9.97 -0.33 -14.39
CA LYS A 58 10.92 0.45 -15.21
C LYS A 58 12.38 0.29 -14.75
N GLY A 59 12.59 -0.42 -13.63
CA GLY A 59 13.88 -0.52 -12.96
C GLY A 59 14.18 0.75 -12.16
N PHE A 60 14.91 0.61 -11.06
CA PHE A 60 15.51 1.80 -10.43
C PHE A 60 16.50 2.38 -11.44
N ALA A 61 16.20 3.55 -11.99
CA ALA A 61 17.24 4.33 -12.65
C ALA A 61 18.24 4.72 -11.55
N HIS A 62 19.29 3.90 -11.40
CA HIS A 62 20.46 4.26 -10.62
C HIS A 62 21.05 5.51 -11.29
N TYR A 63 20.83 6.66 -10.67
CA TYR A 63 21.58 7.89 -10.97
C TYR A 63 22.98 7.78 -10.39
#